data_AF-A0A7S0S7D0-F1
#
_entry.id   AF-A0A7S0S7D0-F1
#
_cell.length_a   1.000
_cell.length_b   1.000
_cell.length_c   1.000
_cell.angle_alpha   90.00
_cell.angle_beta   90.00
_cell.angle_gamma   90.00
#
_symmetry.space_group_name_H-M   'P 1'
#
loop_
_entity.id
_entity.type
_entity.pdbx_description
1 polymer ?
#
loop_
_entity_poly.entity_id
_entity_poly.type
_entity_poly.pdbx_seq_one_letter_code
_entity_poly.pdbx_strand_id
1 'polypeptide(L)'
;MEAPRTVEDVFDNFSNRRAGLIKALTGAVDDFYEQCDPDKENLCLYGNPDGTWEVQLPAEEVPPELPEPALGINFARDGMQRKDWLALVAVHSDAWLMAVAFYYGAKFDGKERERLFKSINSLPTVYETLSGKAAVKVKATSKKAVAAVVPEGQPPAKKARVEDAHPAPSAAGLRKPSPGFILRADGSLVALNNAHIELFWPDDQLWYRAEVVSLNSRARSAKVLYATGDVETLSIDEIASEGHLNVCT
;
A
#
# COMPACT_ATOMS: atom_id res chain seq x y z
N MET A 1 -5.43 11.64 30.15
CA MET A 1 -6.25 12.44 29.22
C MET A 1 -7.69 11.97 29.39
N GLU A 2 -8.68 12.86 29.45
CA GLU A 2 -10.09 12.48 29.63
C GLU A 2 -10.58 11.71 28.40
N ALA A 3 -11.38 10.65 28.58
CA ALA A 3 -11.88 9.84 27.46
C ALA A 3 -12.73 10.69 26.51
N PRO A 4 -12.58 10.57 25.17
CA PRO A 4 -13.35 11.34 24.20
C PRO A 4 -14.85 11.02 24.31
N ARG A 5 -15.69 12.06 24.25
CA ARG A 5 -17.14 11.93 24.53
C ARG A 5 -18.04 12.34 23.38
N THR A 6 -17.56 13.13 22.43
CA THR A 6 -18.31 13.53 21.23
C THR A 6 -17.81 12.82 19.98
N VAL A 7 -18.59 12.83 18.90
CA VAL A 7 -18.18 12.25 17.61
C VAL A 7 -16.88 12.89 17.13
N GLU A 8 -16.77 14.21 17.30
CA GLU A 8 -15.61 15.01 16.92
C GLU A 8 -14.39 14.64 17.77
N ASP A 9 -14.53 14.51 19.11
CA ASP A 9 -13.41 14.09 19.97
C ASP A 9 -12.91 12.68 19.61
N VAL A 10 -13.83 11.75 19.31
CA VAL A 10 -13.47 10.37 18.92
C VAL A 10 -12.78 10.36 17.56
N PHE A 11 -13.23 11.19 16.62
CA PHE A 11 -12.59 11.33 15.32
C PHE A 11 -11.19 11.98 15.41
N ASP A 12 -11.01 12.97 16.28
CA ASP A 12 -9.70 13.59 16.53
C ASP A 12 -8.75 12.57 17.19
N ASN A 13 -9.26 11.79 18.15
CA ASN A 13 -8.51 10.69 18.76
C ASN A 13 -8.06 9.67 17.71
N PHE A 14 -8.97 9.22 16.84
CA PHE A 14 -8.68 8.33 15.72
C PHE A 14 -7.61 8.94 14.80
N SER A 15 -7.77 10.20 14.42
CA SER A 15 -6.90 10.89 13.46
C SER A 15 -5.47 11.04 13.98
N ASN A 16 -5.30 11.36 15.26
CA ASN A 16 -3.98 11.48 15.89
C ASN A 16 -3.30 10.11 16.00
N ARG A 17 -4.01 9.08 16.49
CA ARG A 17 -3.46 7.71 16.55
C ARG A 17 -3.04 7.22 15.16
N ARG A 18 -3.89 7.46 14.15
CA ARG A 18 -3.60 7.17 12.74
C ARG A 18 -2.34 7.89 12.24
N ALA A 19 -2.15 9.16 12.62
CA ALA A 19 -0.95 9.92 12.24
C ALA A 19 0.33 9.31 12.85
N GLY A 20 0.27 8.88 14.11
CA GLY A 20 1.38 8.16 14.77
C GLY A 20 1.74 6.87 14.03
N LEU A 21 0.74 6.06 13.69
CA LEU A 21 0.93 4.81 12.94
C LEU A 21 1.51 5.05 11.54
N ILE A 22 1.02 6.05 10.82
CA ILE A 22 1.59 6.43 9.51
C ILE A 22 3.04 6.85 9.68
N LYS A 23 3.37 7.64 10.71
CA LYS A 23 4.75 8.04 10.97
C LYS A 23 5.65 6.82 11.20
N ALA A 24 5.22 5.86 12.03
CA ALA A 24 5.94 4.63 12.29
C ALA A 24 6.22 3.84 11.01
N LEU A 25 5.21 3.70 10.14
CA LEU A 25 5.28 2.86 8.94
C LEU A 25 5.87 3.57 7.72
N THR A 26 6.14 4.88 7.81
CA THR A 26 6.69 5.68 6.70
C THR A 26 7.94 6.45 7.14
N GLY A 27 7.79 7.66 7.68
CA GLY A 27 8.89 8.56 8.00
C GLY A 27 9.85 8.06 9.09
N ALA A 28 9.46 7.08 9.89
CA ALA A 28 10.27 6.47 10.95
C ALA A 28 10.36 4.94 10.81
N VAL A 29 10.27 4.43 9.57
CA VAL A 29 10.19 2.98 9.29
C VAL A 29 11.43 2.19 9.68
N ASP A 30 12.61 2.82 9.68
CA ASP A 30 13.85 2.18 10.12
C ASP A 30 13.88 2.01 11.65
N ASP A 31 13.60 3.08 12.41
CA ASP A 31 13.46 3.01 13.87
C ASP A 31 12.39 1.98 14.30
N PHE A 32 11.26 1.96 13.61
CA PHE A 32 10.19 0.99 13.86
C PHE A 32 10.66 -0.46 13.60
N TYR A 33 11.32 -0.69 12.46
CA TYR A 33 11.81 -2.01 12.07
C TYR A 33 12.87 -2.54 13.04
N GLU A 34 13.78 -1.68 13.51
CA GLU A 34 14.80 -2.03 14.52
C GLU A 34 14.18 -2.35 15.89
N GLN A 35 13.13 -1.65 16.31
CA GLN A 35 12.45 -1.93 17.57
C GLN A 35 11.70 -3.28 17.58
N CYS A 36 11.18 -3.70 16.42
CA CYS A 36 10.48 -4.98 16.23
C CYS A 36 11.43 -6.19 16.14
N ASP A 37 12.27 -6.37 17.14
CA ASP A 37 13.20 -7.50 17.24
C ASP A 37 12.45 -8.84 17.43
N PRO A 38 12.63 -9.84 16.52
CA PRO A 38 12.00 -11.15 16.60
C PRO A 38 12.44 -11.97 17.83
N ASP A 39 13.59 -11.66 18.42
CA ASP A 39 14.10 -12.35 19.62
C ASP A 39 13.48 -11.81 20.92
N LYS A 40 12.71 -10.70 20.84
CA LYS A 40 11.92 -10.19 21.97
C LYS A 40 10.58 -10.90 22.07
N GLU A 41 9.93 -10.73 23.21
CA GLU A 41 8.55 -11.18 23.43
C GLU A 41 7.56 -10.57 22.42
N ASN A 42 6.30 -10.97 22.50
CA ASN A 42 5.29 -10.62 21.50
C ASN A 42 4.99 -9.11 21.52
N LEU A 43 5.57 -8.36 20.58
CA LEU A 43 5.42 -6.91 20.52
C LEU A 43 4.16 -6.49 19.74
N CYS A 44 3.68 -5.30 20.08
CA CYS A 44 2.55 -4.60 19.49
C CYS A 44 2.99 -3.21 19.00
N LEU A 45 2.32 -2.67 17.96
CA LEU A 45 2.47 -1.28 17.55
C LEU A 45 1.25 -0.47 18.02
N TYR A 46 1.50 0.60 18.78
CA TYR A 46 0.46 1.51 19.25
C TYR A 46 0.59 2.88 18.58
N GLY A 47 -0.55 3.46 18.23
CA GLY A 47 -0.69 4.88 17.92
C GLY A 47 -1.30 5.61 19.11
N ASN A 48 -0.72 6.74 19.52
CA ASN A 48 -1.13 7.51 20.68
C ASN A 48 -2.02 8.71 20.31
N PRO A 49 -2.89 9.17 21.22
CA PRO A 49 -3.82 10.26 20.95
C PRO A 49 -3.14 11.62 20.76
N ASP A 50 -1.85 11.74 21.08
CA ASP A 50 -1.01 12.91 20.83
C ASP A 50 -0.27 12.85 19.47
N GLY A 51 -0.50 11.79 18.68
CA GLY A 51 0.15 11.59 17.39
C GLY A 51 1.51 10.91 17.44
N THR A 52 1.93 10.43 18.62
CA THR A 52 3.12 9.59 18.76
C THR A 52 2.81 8.13 18.48
N TRP A 53 3.84 7.30 18.42
CA TRP A 53 3.73 5.85 18.28
C TRP A 53 4.75 5.18 19.19
N GLU A 54 4.47 3.93 19.57
CA GLU A 54 5.37 3.13 20.40
C GLU A 54 5.26 1.64 20.07
N VAL A 55 6.36 0.92 20.24
CA VAL A 55 6.42 -0.54 20.17
C VAL A 55 6.63 -1.07 21.58
N GLN A 56 5.66 -1.81 22.10
CA GLN A 56 5.68 -2.33 23.47
C GLN A 56 4.93 -3.65 23.58
N LEU A 57 5.05 -4.29 24.75
CA LEU A 57 4.27 -5.48 25.11
C LEU A 57 2.78 -5.12 25.26
N PRO A 58 1.86 -6.07 25.04
CA PRO A 58 0.45 -5.86 25.32
C PRO A 58 0.21 -5.47 26.78
N ALA A 59 -0.93 -4.83 27.07
CA ALA A 59 -1.26 -4.47 28.44
C ALA A 59 -1.31 -5.72 29.35
N GLU A 60 -0.72 -5.61 30.54
CA GLU A 60 -0.73 -6.68 31.54
C GLU A 60 -2.10 -6.82 32.24
N GLU A 61 -2.95 -5.78 32.18
CA GLU A 61 -4.26 -5.76 32.82
C GLU A 61 -5.27 -6.70 32.12
N VAL A 62 -6.07 -7.43 32.90
CA VAL A 62 -7.06 -8.38 32.39
C VAL A 62 -8.44 -8.11 33.03
N PRO A 63 -9.44 -7.60 32.28
CA PRO A 63 -9.37 -7.19 30.87
C PRO A 63 -8.72 -5.80 30.69
N PRO A 64 -8.06 -5.53 29.54
CA PRO A 64 -7.51 -4.23 29.24
C PRO A 64 -8.62 -3.18 29.03
N GLU A 65 -8.30 -1.91 29.29
CA GLU A 65 -9.25 -0.80 29.14
C GLU A 65 -9.63 -0.56 27.67
N LEU A 66 -8.67 -0.68 26.74
CA LEU A 66 -8.90 -0.50 25.30
C LEU A 66 -8.72 -1.81 24.54
N PRO A 67 -9.32 -1.96 23.35
CA PRO A 67 -8.97 -3.03 22.43
C PRO A 67 -7.46 -3.06 22.20
N GLU A 68 -6.86 -4.24 22.27
CA GLU A 68 -5.43 -4.43 22.01
C GLU A 68 -5.16 -4.53 20.50
N PRO A 69 -4.02 -3.98 20.02
CA PRO A 69 -3.57 -4.17 18.65
C PRO A 69 -3.08 -5.61 18.41
N ALA A 70 -2.67 -5.90 17.17
CA ALA A 70 -2.16 -7.22 16.82
C ALA A 70 -0.87 -7.55 17.58
N LEU A 71 -0.89 -8.70 18.24
CA LEU A 71 0.20 -9.21 19.05
C LEU A 71 1.21 -9.99 18.22
N GLY A 72 2.51 -9.80 18.49
CA GLY A 72 3.59 -10.58 17.89
C GLY A 72 3.95 -10.15 16.48
N ILE A 73 3.80 -8.86 16.16
CA ILE A 73 4.13 -8.34 14.83
C ILE A 73 5.61 -8.54 14.48
N ASN A 74 6.49 -8.60 15.49
CA ASN A 74 7.92 -8.82 15.35
C ASN A 74 8.27 -10.22 14.82
N PHE A 75 7.47 -11.25 15.06
CA PHE A 75 7.79 -12.63 14.63
C PHE A 75 7.71 -12.82 13.12
N ALA A 76 6.79 -12.13 12.46
CA ALA A 76 6.64 -12.21 11.02
C ALA A 76 7.69 -11.35 10.27
N ARG A 77 8.44 -10.49 10.97
CA ARG A 77 9.31 -9.46 10.35
C ARG A 77 10.34 -10.06 9.39
N ASP A 78 10.99 -11.14 9.81
CA ASP A 78 12.08 -11.76 9.04
C ASP A 78 11.60 -12.95 8.19
N GLY A 79 10.33 -13.34 8.34
CA GLY A 79 9.69 -14.44 7.62
C GLY A 79 9.06 -14.04 6.28
N MET A 80 9.06 -12.76 5.91
CA MET A 80 8.50 -12.26 4.64
C MET A 80 9.23 -11.00 4.17
N GLN A 81 8.89 -10.51 2.98
CA GLN A 81 9.50 -9.29 2.47
C GLN A 81 9.12 -8.10 3.34
N ARG A 82 10.06 -7.17 3.54
CA ARG A 82 9.85 -5.97 4.38
C ARG A 82 8.59 -5.20 4.00
N LYS A 83 8.29 -5.06 2.70
CA LYS A 83 7.08 -4.38 2.22
C LYS A 83 5.79 -5.11 2.61
N ASP A 84 5.79 -6.45 2.56
CA ASP A 84 4.63 -7.28 2.86
C ASP A 84 4.38 -7.30 4.37
N TRP A 85 5.45 -7.32 5.16
CA TRP A 85 5.37 -7.17 6.61
C TRP A 85 4.79 -5.81 7.00
N LEU A 86 5.29 -4.71 6.42
CA LEU A 86 4.75 -3.38 6.68
C LEU A 86 3.27 -3.26 6.26
N ALA A 87 2.90 -3.87 5.14
CA ALA A 87 1.50 -3.93 4.68
C ALA A 87 0.61 -4.71 5.67
N LEU A 88 1.09 -5.86 6.16
CA LEU A 88 0.41 -6.65 7.17
C LEU A 88 0.17 -5.83 8.45
N VAL A 89 1.22 -5.18 8.97
CA VAL A 89 1.12 -4.31 10.15
C VAL A 89 0.15 -3.16 9.91
N ALA A 90 0.16 -2.54 8.73
CA ALA A 90 -0.76 -1.47 8.38
C ALA A 90 -2.23 -1.91 8.40
N VAL A 91 -2.55 -3.09 7.84
CA VAL A 91 -3.91 -3.64 7.83
C VAL A 91 -4.39 -3.96 9.24
N HIS A 92 -3.55 -4.55 10.08
CA HIS A 92 -3.87 -4.79 11.48
C HIS A 92 -4.06 -3.49 12.27
N SER A 93 -3.25 -2.47 11.97
CA SER A 93 -3.36 -1.14 12.58
C SER A 93 -4.68 -0.44 12.20
N ASP A 94 -5.10 -0.54 10.93
CA ASP A 94 -6.38 -0.03 10.45
C ASP A 94 -7.56 -0.67 11.20
N ALA A 95 -7.53 -2.00 11.39
CA ALA A 95 -8.55 -2.71 12.17
C ALA A 95 -8.58 -2.28 13.64
N TRP A 96 -7.40 -2.12 14.25
CA TRP A 96 -7.27 -1.66 15.64
C TRP A 96 -7.82 -0.25 15.84
N LEU A 97 -7.50 0.69 14.95
CA LEU A 97 -8.04 2.06 14.99
C LEU A 97 -9.57 2.08 14.96
N MET A 98 -10.18 1.23 14.13
CA MET A 98 -11.64 1.08 14.08
C MET A 98 -12.19 0.54 15.39
N ALA A 99 -11.55 -0.47 15.98
CA ALA A 99 -11.96 -1.02 17.27
C ALA A 99 -11.92 0.04 18.38
N VAL A 100 -10.83 0.81 18.48
CA VAL A 100 -10.67 1.88 19.47
C VAL A 100 -11.70 2.99 19.27
N ALA A 101 -11.94 3.44 18.03
CA ALA A 101 -12.92 4.49 17.75
C ALA A 101 -14.34 4.06 18.15
N PHE A 102 -14.74 2.83 17.83
CA PHE A 102 -16.07 2.34 18.18
C PHE A 102 -16.19 1.88 19.63
N TYR A 103 -15.09 1.59 20.31
CA TYR A 103 -15.06 1.41 21.76
C TYR A 103 -15.47 2.71 22.48
N TYR A 104 -14.83 3.83 22.15
CA TYR A 104 -15.24 5.14 22.70
C TYR A 104 -16.64 5.56 22.24
N GLY A 105 -17.02 5.20 21.02
CA GLY A 105 -18.35 5.43 20.47
C GLY A 105 -19.45 4.50 21.00
N ALA A 106 -19.21 3.66 22.01
CA ALA A 106 -20.18 2.66 22.47
C ALA A 106 -21.53 3.26 22.92
N LYS A 107 -21.53 4.50 23.44
CA LYS A 107 -22.74 5.21 23.90
C LYS A 107 -23.43 6.03 22.80
N PHE A 108 -22.84 6.12 21.61
CA PHE A 108 -23.41 6.87 20.50
C PHE A 108 -24.68 6.20 19.98
N ASP A 109 -25.63 7.01 19.52
CA ASP A 109 -26.78 6.52 18.77
C ASP A 109 -26.39 6.07 17.34
N GLY A 110 -27.37 5.57 16.57
CA GLY A 110 -27.11 5.10 15.21
C GLY A 110 -26.61 6.18 14.26
N LYS A 111 -27.08 7.43 14.39
CA LYS A 111 -26.70 8.55 13.53
C LYS A 111 -25.31 9.07 13.87
N GLU A 112 -24.97 9.08 15.14
CA GLU A 112 -23.64 9.45 15.63
C GLU A 112 -22.59 8.44 15.17
N ARG A 113 -22.87 7.13 15.26
CA ARG A 113 -21.99 6.09 14.69
C ARG A 113 -21.83 6.20 13.18
N GLU A 114 -22.91 6.52 12.46
CA GLU A 114 -22.85 6.77 11.01
C GLU A 114 -21.98 7.98 10.68
N ARG A 115 -22.11 9.08 11.44
CA ARG A 115 -21.29 10.29 11.26
C ARG A 115 -19.81 10.04 11.56
N LEU A 116 -19.51 9.29 12.63
CA LEU A 116 -18.15 8.89 12.97
C LEU A 116 -17.54 8.08 11.82
N PHE A 117 -18.25 7.04 11.35
CA PHE A 117 -17.78 6.21 10.23
C PHE A 117 -17.52 7.02 8.96
N LYS A 118 -18.43 7.94 8.60
CA LYS A 118 -18.22 8.84 7.45
C LYS A 118 -16.97 9.70 7.58
N SER A 119 -16.69 10.19 8.78
CA SER A 119 -15.50 11.01 9.06
C SER A 119 -14.23 10.18 8.93
N ILE A 120 -14.20 9.00 9.56
CA ILE A 120 -13.08 8.04 9.44
C ILE A 120 -12.83 7.66 7.98
N ASN A 121 -13.87 7.25 7.25
CA ASN A 121 -13.78 6.78 5.87
C ASN A 121 -13.51 7.90 4.85
N SER A 122 -13.47 9.17 5.28
CA SER A 122 -13.03 10.28 4.44
C SER A 122 -11.51 10.37 4.32
N LEU A 123 -10.78 9.69 5.21
CA LEU A 123 -9.32 9.59 5.20
C LEU A 123 -8.90 8.30 4.48
N PRO A 124 -7.77 8.29 3.77
CA PRO A 124 -7.20 7.03 3.28
C PRO A 124 -6.80 6.17 4.48
N THR A 125 -6.85 4.85 4.33
CA THR A 125 -6.38 3.97 5.40
C THR A 125 -4.86 4.10 5.60
N VAL A 126 -4.34 3.58 6.71
CA VAL A 126 -2.88 3.50 6.93
C VAL A 126 -2.24 2.68 5.81
N TYR A 127 -2.85 1.53 5.45
CA TYR A 127 -2.40 0.71 4.33
C TYR A 127 -2.45 1.44 2.98
N GLU A 128 -3.51 2.19 2.67
CA GLU A 128 -3.59 2.97 1.42
C GLU A 128 -2.56 4.09 1.35
N THR A 129 -2.20 4.65 2.51
CA THR A 129 -1.15 5.68 2.62
C THR A 129 0.23 5.06 2.39
N LEU A 130 0.52 3.94 3.06
CA LEU A 130 1.77 3.19 2.92
C LEU A 130 2.00 2.71 1.48
N SER A 131 0.97 2.14 0.86
CA SER A 131 1.04 1.59 -0.51
C SER A 131 1.00 2.64 -1.62
N GLY A 132 0.86 3.93 -1.29
CA GLY A 132 0.74 5.01 -2.27
C GLY A 132 -0.61 5.04 -3.02
N LYS A 133 -1.55 4.13 -2.72
CA LYS A 133 -2.89 4.07 -3.31
C LYS A 133 -3.72 5.33 -3.03
N ALA A 134 -3.44 6.03 -1.93
CA ALA A 134 -4.08 7.30 -1.58
C ALA A 134 -3.87 8.41 -2.64
N ALA A 135 -2.67 8.49 -3.24
CA ALA A 135 -2.35 9.48 -4.28
C ALA A 135 -3.11 9.24 -5.60
N VAL A 136 -3.50 7.99 -5.86
CA VAL A 136 -4.24 7.58 -7.07
C VAL A 136 -5.71 8.01 -6.99
N LYS A 137 -6.34 7.91 -5.81
CA LYS A 137 -7.74 8.35 -5.59
C LYS A 137 -7.91 9.87 -5.77
N VAL A 138 -6.97 10.68 -5.27
CA VAL A 138 -7.02 12.16 -5.42
C VAL A 138 -6.90 12.61 -6.88
N LYS A 139 -6.09 11.92 -7.70
CA LYS A 139 -5.98 12.20 -9.15
C LYS A 139 -7.21 11.76 -9.96
N ALA A 140 -7.98 10.79 -9.46
CA ALA A 140 -9.20 10.32 -10.13
C ALA A 140 -10.42 11.23 -9.85
N THR A 141 -10.53 11.80 -8.64
CA THR A 141 -11.62 12.72 -8.27
C THR A 141 -11.47 14.10 -8.90
N SER A 142 -10.23 14.58 -9.08
CA SER A 142 -9.94 15.87 -9.73
C SER A 142 -10.21 15.88 -11.25
N LYS A 143 -10.35 14.72 -11.90
CA LYS A 143 -10.75 14.62 -13.32
C LYS A 143 -12.26 14.64 -13.57
N LYS A 144 -13.11 14.63 -12.53
CA LYS A 144 -14.58 14.60 -12.68
C LYS A 144 -15.29 15.94 -12.48
N ALA A 145 -14.55 17.03 -12.23
CA ALA A 145 -15.14 18.34 -11.96
C ALA A 145 -14.65 19.43 -12.93
N VAL A 146 -14.79 19.23 -14.24
CA VAL A 146 -14.91 20.34 -15.20
C VAL A 146 -15.85 19.92 -16.32
N ALA A 147 -17.15 20.13 -16.12
CA ALA A 147 -18.14 20.08 -17.19
C ALA A 147 -19.12 21.24 -17.00
N ALA A 148 -18.78 22.41 -17.54
CA ALA A 148 -19.76 23.39 -18.00
C ALA A 148 -19.10 24.49 -18.88
N VAL A 149 -19.78 24.75 -19.99
CA VAL A 149 -19.75 25.94 -20.89
C VAL A 149 -18.66 25.99 -21.98
N VAL A 150 -19.10 25.65 -23.20
CA VAL A 150 -18.47 25.97 -24.48
C VAL A 150 -19.16 27.21 -25.06
N PRO A 151 -18.42 28.21 -25.58
CA PRO A 151 -18.88 29.02 -26.71
C PRO A 151 -18.06 28.73 -27.97
N GLU A 152 -18.77 28.65 -29.11
CA GLU A 152 -18.25 28.41 -30.46
C GLU A 152 -17.33 29.52 -30.99
N GLY A 153 -16.32 29.13 -31.79
CA GLY A 153 -15.69 30.03 -32.76
C GLY A 153 -14.26 29.65 -33.21
N GLN A 154 -14.14 29.16 -34.46
CA GLN A 154 -12.96 29.23 -35.38
C GLN A 154 -11.86 28.12 -35.32
N PRO A 155 -11.13 27.87 -36.44
CA PRO A 155 -11.10 26.60 -37.20
C PRO A 155 -9.79 25.78 -37.04
N PRO A 156 -9.66 24.56 -37.63
CA PRO A 156 -8.70 23.57 -37.15
C PRO A 156 -7.29 23.75 -37.74
N ALA A 157 -6.28 23.84 -36.88
CA ALA A 157 -4.88 23.79 -37.27
C ALA A 157 -4.33 22.36 -37.17
N LYS A 158 -4.15 21.76 -38.36
CA LYS A 158 -3.17 20.75 -38.81
C LYS A 158 -2.57 19.80 -37.77
N LYS A 159 -2.90 18.51 -37.93
CA LYS A 159 -2.17 17.35 -37.42
C LYS A 159 -0.71 17.39 -37.91
N ALA A 160 0.23 17.49 -36.98
CA ALA A 160 1.63 17.15 -37.22
C ALA A 160 1.86 15.71 -36.74
N ARG A 161 2.16 14.84 -37.69
CA ARG A 161 2.73 13.51 -37.51
C ARG A 161 4.14 13.69 -36.92
N VAL A 162 4.40 13.09 -35.77
CA VAL A 162 5.76 12.80 -35.31
C VAL A 162 5.85 11.29 -35.22
N GLU A 163 6.62 10.75 -36.16
CA GLU A 163 7.13 9.38 -36.14
C GLU A 163 8.20 9.24 -35.06
N ASP A 164 8.19 8.06 -34.44
CA ASP A 164 9.31 7.34 -33.84
C ASP A 164 10.29 8.13 -32.97
N ALA A 165 9.92 8.20 -31.69
CA ALA A 165 10.87 8.02 -30.60
C ALA A 165 10.28 6.97 -29.66
N HIS A 166 11.00 5.87 -29.44
CA HIS A 166 10.67 4.90 -28.41
C HIS A 166 10.53 5.66 -27.07
N PRO A 167 9.34 5.69 -26.44
CA PRO A 167 9.23 6.35 -25.15
C PRO A 167 9.89 5.46 -24.11
N ALA A 168 10.82 6.04 -23.35
CA ALA A 168 11.31 5.48 -22.10
C ALA A 168 10.14 4.92 -21.27
N PRO A 169 10.32 3.78 -20.57
CA PRO A 169 9.23 3.13 -19.87
C PRO A 169 8.67 4.08 -18.81
N SER A 170 7.44 4.53 -19.01
CA SER A 170 6.74 5.36 -18.03
C SER A 170 6.37 4.49 -16.84
N ALA A 171 6.67 4.94 -15.62
CA ALA A 171 6.27 4.32 -14.36
C ALA A 171 4.74 4.21 -14.14
N ALA A 172 3.93 4.75 -15.06
CA ALA A 172 2.47 4.56 -15.04
C ALA A 172 2.10 3.12 -15.43
N GLY A 173 1.42 2.41 -14.53
CA GLY A 173 0.91 1.05 -14.79
C GLY A 173 -0.07 0.97 -15.95
N LEU A 174 -0.06 -0.16 -16.66
CA LEU A 174 -0.87 -0.42 -17.85
C LEU A 174 -2.08 -1.29 -17.50
N ARG A 175 -3.25 -1.00 -18.08
CA ARG A 175 -4.45 -1.83 -17.87
C ARG A 175 -4.43 -3.16 -18.62
N LYS A 176 -3.59 -3.27 -19.64
CA LYS A 176 -3.39 -4.47 -20.46
C LYS A 176 -1.90 -4.61 -20.73
N PRO A 177 -1.38 -5.84 -20.77
CA PRO A 177 0.02 -6.05 -21.10
C PRO A 177 0.29 -5.63 -22.55
N SER A 178 1.50 -5.15 -22.79
CA SER A 178 2.06 -4.93 -24.12
C SER A 178 2.21 -6.26 -24.87
N PRO A 179 2.37 -6.23 -26.21
CA PRO A 179 2.66 -7.42 -27.00
C PRO A 179 3.84 -8.21 -26.41
N GLY A 180 3.65 -9.52 -26.30
CA GLY A 180 4.56 -10.40 -25.59
C GLY A 180 3.94 -11.77 -25.37
N PHE A 181 4.50 -12.53 -24.44
CA PHE A 181 3.89 -13.78 -23.98
C PHE A 181 3.95 -13.88 -22.46
N ILE A 182 2.89 -14.46 -21.88
CA ILE A 182 2.86 -14.76 -20.45
C ILE A 182 3.74 -15.99 -20.20
N LEU A 183 4.78 -15.83 -19.38
CA LEU A 183 5.65 -16.94 -18.98
C LEU A 183 4.87 -17.86 -18.04
N ARG A 184 4.87 -19.16 -18.34
CA ARG A 184 4.28 -20.20 -17.49
C ARG A 184 5.31 -20.70 -16.47
N ALA A 185 4.83 -21.26 -15.35
CA ALA A 185 5.70 -21.80 -14.30
C ALA A 185 6.68 -22.88 -14.81
N ASP A 186 6.28 -23.73 -15.76
CA ASP A 186 7.13 -24.74 -16.41
C ASP A 186 7.96 -24.19 -17.58
N GLY A 187 7.85 -22.88 -17.86
CA GLY A 187 8.51 -22.21 -18.96
C GLY A 187 10.03 -22.11 -18.80
N SER A 188 10.72 -22.08 -19.94
CA SER A 188 12.16 -21.84 -19.97
C SER A 188 12.50 -20.43 -19.50
N LEU A 189 13.35 -20.31 -18.48
CA LEU A 189 13.81 -19.02 -17.96
C LEU A 189 14.78 -18.28 -18.90
N VAL A 190 15.22 -18.93 -19.99
CA VAL A 190 16.15 -18.34 -20.96
C VAL A 190 15.60 -17.04 -21.56
N ALA A 191 14.27 -16.95 -21.72
CA ALA A 191 13.61 -15.78 -22.26
C ALA A 191 13.62 -14.56 -21.31
N LEU A 192 14.04 -14.74 -20.05
CA LEU A 192 14.15 -13.66 -19.08
C LEU A 192 15.54 -12.98 -19.08
N ASN A 193 16.54 -13.53 -19.78
CA ASN A 193 17.87 -12.94 -19.79
C ASN A 193 17.87 -11.56 -20.46
N ASN A 194 18.14 -10.51 -19.66
CA ASN A 194 18.10 -9.11 -20.08
C ASN A 194 16.78 -8.71 -20.75
N ALA A 195 15.68 -9.35 -20.34
CA ALA A 195 14.37 -9.12 -20.92
C ALA A 195 13.70 -7.87 -20.36
N HIS A 196 12.94 -7.19 -21.21
CA HIS A 196 11.94 -6.25 -20.76
C HIS A 196 10.68 -7.05 -20.41
N ILE A 197 10.18 -6.86 -19.21
CA ILE A 197 9.04 -7.59 -18.69
C ILE A 197 7.98 -6.62 -18.18
N GLU A 198 6.76 -7.12 -18.10
CA GLU A 198 5.66 -6.47 -17.41
C GLU A 198 5.12 -7.41 -16.35
N LEU A 199 5.04 -6.91 -15.12
CA LEU A 199 4.56 -7.66 -13.96
C LEU A 199 3.18 -7.17 -13.57
N PHE A 200 2.24 -8.10 -13.40
CA PHE A 200 0.90 -7.77 -12.97
C PHE A 200 0.82 -7.62 -11.45
N TRP A 201 0.21 -6.52 -11.00
CA TRP A 201 -0.09 -6.26 -9.60
C TRP A 201 -1.59 -6.47 -9.35
N PRO A 202 -2.00 -7.53 -8.62
CA PRO A 202 -3.42 -7.82 -8.36
C PRO A 202 -4.15 -6.71 -7.59
N ASP A 203 -3.39 -5.98 -6.79
CA ASP A 203 -3.84 -4.93 -5.89
C ASP A 203 -4.49 -3.72 -6.57
N ASP A 204 -4.00 -3.35 -7.75
CA ASP A 204 -4.52 -2.25 -8.55
C ASP A 204 -4.93 -2.68 -9.97
N GLN A 205 -4.74 -3.96 -10.30
CA GLN A 205 -5.09 -4.57 -11.58
C GLN A 205 -4.32 -3.94 -12.74
N LEU A 206 -3.05 -3.56 -12.51
CA LEU A 206 -2.17 -2.96 -13.51
C LEU A 206 -0.92 -3.79 -13.77
N TRP A 207 -0.34 -3.56 -14.95
CA TRP A 207 0.93 -4.13 -15.39
C TRP A 207 2.03 -3.08 -15.29
N TYR A 208 3.12 -3.42 -14.60
CA TYR A 208 4.26 -2.54 -14.37
C TYR A 208 5.48 -3.01 -15.15
N ARG A 209 6.11 -2.08 -15.87
CA ARG A 209 7.32 -2.36 -16.64
C ARG A 209 8.54 -2.49 -15.73
N ALA A 210 9.31 -3.54 -15.97
CA ALA A 210 10.59 -3.77 -15.34
C ALA A 210 11.58 -4.41 -16.32
N GLU A 211 12.86 -4.33 -16.01
CA GLU A 211 13.94 -4.99 -16.73
C GLU A 211 14.57 -6.05 -15.85
N VAL A 212 14.81 -7.24 -16.41
CA VAL A 212 15.52 -8.30 -15.68
C VAL A 212 17.01 -7.97 -15.67
N VAL A 213 17.52 -7.61 -14.50
CA VAL A 213 18.94 -7.23 -14.31
C VAL A 213 19.83 -8.41 -13.92
N SER A 214 19.25 -9.44 -13.32
CA SER A 214 19.98 -10.67 -12.99
C SER A 214 19.01 -11.84 -12.86
N LEU A 215 19.40 -13.01 -13.34
CA LEU A 215 18.61 -14.23 -13.26
C LEU A 215 19.38 -15.31 -12.50
N ASN A 216 18.74 -15.89 -11.48
CA ASN A 216 19.24 -17.08 -10.79
C ASN A 216 18.42 -18.29 -11.21
N SER A 217 18.88 -19.00 -12.24
CA SER A 217 18.19 -20.16 -12.79
C SER A 217 18.04 -21.32 -11.80
N ARG A 218 18.92 -21.42 -10.79
CA ARG A 218 18.88 -22.49 -9.79
C ARG A 218 17.83 -22.24 -8.72
N ALA A 219 17.78 -21.00 -8.21
CA ALA A 219 16.77 -20.58 -7.24
C ALA A 219 15.46 -20.14 -7.89
N ARG A 220 15.38 -20.16 -9.22
CA ARG A 220 14.25 -19.68 -10.02
C ARG A 220 13.77 -18.31 -9.58
N SER A 221 14.72 -17.41 -9.35
CA SER A 221 14.48 -16.02 -8.97
C SER A 221 15.12 -15.05 -9.93
N ALA A 222 14.55 -13.86 -10.08
CA ALA A 222 15.10 -12.80 -10.90
C ALA A 222 15.14 -11.49 -10.11
N LYS A 223 16.26 -10.77 -10.25
CA LYS A 223 16.37 -9.38 -9.83
C LYS A 223 15.88 -8.51 -10.97
N VAL A 224 14.95 -7.62 -10.67
CA VAL A 224 14.29 -6.74 -11.65
C VAL A 224 14.48 -5.28 -11.25
N LEU A 225 14.59 -4.40 -12.25
CA LEU A 225 14.64 -2.95 -12.09
C LEU A 225 13.36 -2.36 -12.67
N TYR A 226 12.54 -1.73 -11.85
CA TYR A 226 11.34 -1.04 -12.28
C TYR A 226 11.67 0.28 -12.97
N ALA A 227 10.75 0.76 -13.80
CA ALA A 227 10.82 2.09 -14.39
C ALA A 227 10.91 3.24 -13.35
N THR A 228 10.50 2.99 -12.11
CA THR A 228 10.65 3.93 -10.98
C THR A 228 12.08 4.05 -10.45
N GLY A 229 12.96 3.12 -10.83
CA GLY A 229 14.32 2.98 -10.29
C GLY A 229 14.43 1.98 -9.14
N ASP A 230 13.30 1.46 -8.65
CA ASP A 230 13.30 0.45 -7.58
C ASP A 230 13.81 -0.89 -8.08
N VAL A 231 14.52 -1.61 -7.22
CA VAL A 231 15.11 -2.91 -7.53
C VAL A 231 14.55 -3.96 -6.59
N GLU A 232 14.00 -5.04 -7.14
CA GLU A 232 13.38 -6.12 -6.37
C GLU A 232 13.94 -7.49 -6.80
N THR A 233 13.93 -8.48 -5.91
CA THR A 233 14.21 -9.88 -6.26
C THR A 233 12.92 -10.68 -6.11
N LEU A 234 12.47 -11.27 -7.22
CA LEU A 234 11.19 -11.95 -7.34
C LEU A 234 11.37 -13.46 -7.50
N SER A 235 10.46 -14.23 -6.91
CA SER A 235 10.28 -15.66 -7.22
C SER A 235 9.59 -15.79 -8.57
N ILE A 236 10.26 -16.41 -9.55
CA ILE A 236 9.66 -16.59 -10.89
C ILE A 236 8.53 -17.61 -10.86
N ASP A 237 8.64 -18.65 -10.02
CA ASP A 237 7.63 -19.70 -9.94
C ASP A 237 6.29 -19.18 -9.46
N GLU A 238 6.31 -18.33 -8.44
CA GLU A 238 5.13 -17.70 -7.87
C GLU A 238 4.43 -16.83 -8.92
N ILE A 239 5.12 -15.83 -9.46
CA ILE A 239 4.54 -14.88 -10.42
C ILE A 239 4.11 -15.54 -11.74
N ALA A 240 4.84 -16.56 -12.21
CA ALA A 240 4.51 -17.26 -13.46
C ALA A 240 3.34 -18.24 -13.27
N SER A 241 3.18 -18.83 -12.08
CA SER A 241 2.04 -19.71 -11.78
C SER A 241 0.71 -18.97 -11.79
N GLU A 242 0.73 -17.69 -11.40
CA GLU A 242 -0.43 -16.80 -11.39
C GLU A 242 -0.67 -16.11 -12.75
N GLY A 243 0.24 -16.30 -13.71
CA GLY A 243 0.17 -15.64 -15.02
C GLY A 243 0.48 -14.14 -14.96
N HIS A 244 1.23 -13.70 -13.94
CA HIS A 244 1.52 -12.30 -13.64
C HIS A 244 2.84 -11.80 -14.26
N LEU A 245 3.42 -12.57 -15.18
CA LEU A 245 4.70 -12.25 -15.81
C LEU A 245 4.57 -12.26 -17.33
N ASN A 246 4.55 -11.09 -17.95
CA ASN A 246 4.59 -10.91 -19.39
C ASN A 246 6.03 -10.62 -19.83
N VAL A 247 6.55 -11.39 -20.78
CA VAL A 247 7.82 -11.12 -21.44
C VAL A 247 7.53 -10.35 -22.71
N CYS A 248 7.96 -9.09 -22.76
CA CYS A 248 7.67 -8.19 -23.88
C CYS A 248 8.47 -8.60 -25.12
N THR A 249 7.88 -8.42 -26.30
CA THR A 249 8.49 -8.67 -27.62
C THR A 249 8.65 -7.40 -28.42
#